data_AF-A0A3S0DRD1-F1
#
_entry.id   AF-A0A3S0DRD1-F1
#
_cell.length_a   1.000
_cell.length_b   1.000
_cell.length_c   1.000
_cell.angle_alpha   90.00
_cell.angle_beta   90.00
_cell.angle_gamma   90.00
#
_symmetry.space_group_name_H-M   'P 1'
#
loop_
_entity.id
_entity.type
_entity.pdbx_description
1 polymer ?
#
loop_
_entity_poly.entity_id
_entity_poly.type
_entity_poly.pdbx_seq_one_letter_code
_entity_poly.pdbx_strand_id
1 'polypeptide(L)'
;MLQKQFVSLFLIMFMYKPILIEARIFNFFERTIFGKNIANNEGYQELCNEIKEYFDISQDHKLYYARWPWTYFSSFTLHTGTWINKSVWDELDINEQIYTMYHEIAHKALAHPLKQYTRILSTLLLFGFIFYTMNAWNKKPLDNLIRKIIVNKWGPQAIKTPVILQIINCIFVPITILAITFIAASSFAKYCEQEADEKAAIALCEQDRNDIVENQINYLETIEQEQGNISSIFFPSIHSQIQYLKKIVKRYS
;
A
#
# COMPACT_ATOMS: atom_id res chain seq x y z
N MET A 1 36.82 -7.46 5.07
CA MET A 1 36.62 -8.17 3.78
C MET A 1 35.14 -8.50 3.54
N LEU A 2 34.43 -9.10 4.51
CA LEU A 2 32.99 -9.43 4.44
C LEU A 2 32.05 -8.25 4.10
N GLN A 3 32.35 -7.04 4.58
CA GLN A 3 31.51 -5.86 4.37
C GLN A 3 31.50 -5.33 2.92
N LYS A 4 32.59 -5.54 2.15
CA LYS A 4 32.66 -5.16 0.73
C LYS A 4 31.96 -6.20 -0.16
N GLN A 5 32.01 -7.48 0.21
CA GLN A 5 31.36 -8.56 -0.54
C GLN A 5 29.82 -8.51 -0.43
N PHE A 6 29.28 -8.09 0.71
CA PHE A 6 27.82 -7.95 0.88
C PHE A 6 27.24 -6.84 -0.01
N VAL A 7 27.92 -5.70 -0.12
CA VAL A 7 27.50 -4.56 -0.96
C VAL A 7 27.60 -4.91 -2.46
N SER A 8 28.65 -5.62 -2.87
CA SER A 8 28.78 -6.07 -4.26
C SER A 8 27.76 -7.14 -4.65
N LEU A 9 27.46 -8.10 -3.76
CA LEU A 9 26.42 -9.11 -4.02
C LEU A 9 25.03 -8.46 -4.07
N PHE A 10 24.77 -7.50 -3.18
CA PHE A 10 23.52 -6.76 -3.12
C PHE A 10 23.31 -5.87 -4.35
N LEU A 11 24.34 -5.16 -4.82
CA LEU A 11 24.28 -4.40 -6.08
C LEU A 11 24.12 -5.32 -7.31
N ILE A 12 24.80 -6.46 -7.36
CA ILE A 12 24.72 -7.41 -8.48
C ILE A 12 23.33 -8.08 -8.55
N MET A 13 22.70 -8.40 -7.40
CA MET A 13 21.34 -8.95 -7.37
C MET A 13 20.29 -7.97 -7.92
N PHE A 14 20.49 -6.66 -7.75
CA PHE A 14 19.55 -5.63 -8.20
C PHE A 14 19.81 -5.08 -9.60
N MET A 15 21.04 -5.14 -10.10
CA MET A 15 21.36 -4.64 -11.44
C MET A 15 21.00 -5.62 -12.58
N TYR A 16 20.80 -6.91 -12.29
CA TYR A 16 20.70 -7.93 -13.35
C TYR A 16 19.30 -8.49 -13.63
N LYS A 17 18.28 -8.32 -12.76
CA LYS A 17 16.86 -8.72 -12.99
C LYS A 17 15.90 -8.40 -11.81
N PRO A 18 15.72 -7.12 -11.41
CA PRO A 18 14.91 -6.76 -10.24
C PRO A 18 13.45 -7.24 -10.32
N ILE A 19 12.83 -7.12 -11.49
CA ILE A 19 11.40 -7.43 -11.71
C ILE A 19 11.06 -8.92 -11.44
N LEU A 20 11.97 -9.85 -11.76
CA LEU A 20 11.72 -11.29 -11.66
C LEU A 20 11.90 -11.85 -10.25
N ILE A 21 12.80 -11.27 -9.46
CA ILE A 21 13.02 -11.66 -8.05
C ILE A 21 11.90 -11.07 -7.19
N GLU A 22 11.50 -9.83 -7.46
CA GLU A 22 10.36 -9.15 -6.81
C GLU A 22 9.08 -9.96 -6.98
N ALA A 23 8.68 -10.27 -8.22
CA ALA A 23 7.44 -11.01 -8.49
C ALA A 23 7.38 -12.39 -7.80
N ARG A 24 8.53 -13.07 -7.60
CA ARG A 24 8.60 -14.39 -6.93
C ARG A 24 8.51 -14.29 -5.42
N ILE A 25 9.18 -13.31 -4.81
CA ILE A 25 9.13 -13.09 -3.36
C ILE A 25 7.72 -12.64 -2.96
N PHE A 26 7.10 -11.73 -3.72
CA PHE A 26 5.74 -11.28 -3.44
C PHE A 26 4.71 -12.41 -3.61
N ASN A 27 4.81 -13.22 -4.68
CA ASN A 27 3.99 -14.42 -4.84
C ASN A 27 4.07 -15.37 -3.64
N PHE A 28 5.26 -15.54 -3.05
CA PHE A 28 5.45 -16.39 -1.88
C PHE A 28 4.73 -15.84 -0.64
N PHE A 29 4.87 -14.54 -0.35
CA PHE A 29 4.18 -13.88 0.77
C PHE A 29 2.65 -13.90 0.59
N GLU A 30 2.16 -13.56 -0.61
CA GLU A 30 0.72 -13.58 -0.92
C GLU A 30 0.11 -14.95 -0.67
N ARG A 31 0.77 -16.02 -1.15
CA ARG A 31 0.30 -17.41 -0.94
C ARG A 31 0.37 -17.87 0.50
N THR A 32 1.35 -17.39 1.27
CA THR A 32 1.59 -17.84 2.65
C THR A 32 0.66 -17.13 3.64
N ILE A 33 0.41 -15.83 3.43
CA ILE A 33 -0.43 -15.02 4.32
C ILE A 33 -1.90 -15.13 3.93
N PHE A 34 -2.22 -15.20 2.62
CA PHE A 34 -3.59 -15.08 2.12
C PHE A 34 -4.09 -16.30 1.32
N GLY A 35 -3.30 -17.38 1.17
CA GLY A 35 -3.78 -18.68 0.66
C GLY A 35 -4.34 -19.55 1.80
N LYS A 36 -5.37 -20.39 1.66
CA LYS A 36 -6.11 -20.95 0.52
C LYS A 36 -7.59 -21.09 0.93
N ASN A 37 -8.47 -20.26 0.42
CA ASN A 37 -9.88 -20.62 0.28
C ASN A 37 -10.35 -20.00 -1.03
N ILE A 38 -10.28 -20.79 -2.10
CA ILE A 38 -10.84 -20.41 -3.39
C ILE A 38 -12.28 -20.90 -3.35
N ALA A 39 -13.20 -20.04 -2.93
CA ALA A 39 -14.61 -20.28 -3.21
C ALA A 39 -14.89 -19.77 -4.61
N ASN A 40 -15.10 -20.67 -5.57
CA ASN A 40 -15.61 -20.31 -6.89
C ASN A 40 -17.03 -19.78 -6.71
N ASN A 41 -17.25 -18.50 -7.01
CA ASN A 41 -18.58 -17.92 -7.05
C ASN A 41 -18.82 -17.44 -8.50
N GLU A 42 -19.48 -18.29 -9.29
CA GLU A 42 -19.52 -18.19 -10.76
C GLU A 42 -20.06 -16.85 -11.28
N GLY A 43 -21.10 -16.29 -10.66
CA GLY A 43 -21.70 -15.02 -11.10
C GLY A 43 -20.77 -13.80 -10.99
N TYR A 44 -19.87 -13.77 -10.01
CA TYR A 44 -18.92 -12.65 -9.86
C TYR A 44 -17.67 -12.81 -10.73
N GLN A 45 -17.41 -14.02 -11.22
CA GLN A 45 -16.36 -14.28 -12.18
C GLN A 45 -16.68 -13.62 -13.53
N GLU A 46 -17.95 -13.60 -13.93
CA GLU A 46 -18.42 -12.92 -15.14
C GLU A 46 -18.22 -11.41 -15.07
N LEU A 47 -18.71 -10.75 -14.01
CA LEU A 47 -18.48 -9.32 -13.77
C LEU A 47 -16.98 -8.98 -13.74
N CYS A 48 -16.18 -9.80 -13.07
CA CYS A 48 -14.73 -9.61 -13.03
C CYS A 48 -14.09 -9.71 -14.42
N ASN A 49 -14.57 -10.60 -15.27
CA ASN A 49 -14.05 -10.76 -16.63
C ASN A 49 -14.47 -9.59 -17.53
N GLU A 50 -15.71 -9.10 -17.41
CA GLU A 50 -16.19 -7.89 -18.10
C GLU A 50 -15.32 -6.67 -17.75
N ILE A 51 -15.07 -6.46 -16.46
CA ILE A 51 -14.27 -5.32 -15.99
C ILE A 51 -12.80 -5.44 -16.45
N LYS A 52 -12.23 -6.65 -16.43
CA LYS A 52 -10.88 -6.90 -16.96
C LYS A 52 -10.78 -6.61 -18.45
N GLU A 53 -11.80 -7.00 -19.22
CA GLU A 53 -11.85 -6.72 -20.66
C GLU A 53 -11.88 -5.22 -20.91
N TYR A 54 -12.71 -4.47 -20.17
CA TYR A 54 -12.75 -3.01 -20.25
C TYR A 54 -11.40 -2.36 -19.93
N PHE A 55 -10.71 -2.82 -18.87
CA PHE A 55 -9.41 -2.26 -18.48
C PHE A 55 -8.20 -2.84 -19.24
N ASP A 56 -8.40 -3.73 -20.22
CA ASP A 56 -7.34 -4.45 -20.95
C ASP A 56 -6.34 -5.15 -20.01
N ILE A 57 -6.85 -5.80 -18.96
CA ILE A 57 -6.04 -6.55 -17.99
C ILE A 57 -5.97 -8.01 -18.42
N SER A 58 -4.77 -8.60 -18.31
CA SER A 58 -4.57 -10.03 -18.55
C SER A 58 -5.58 -10.90 -17.78
N GLN A 59 -6.16 -11.89 -18.46
CA GLN A 59 -7.15 -12.83 -17.92
C GLN A 59 -6.69 -13.59 -16.66
N ASP A 60 -5.38 -13.61 -16.38
CA ASP A 60 -4.79 -14.26 -15.21
C ASP A 60 -5.08 -13.59 -13.86
N HIS A 61 -5.70 -12.40 -13.83
CA HIS A 61 -6.12 -11.76 -12.56
C HIS A 61 -7.24 -12.57 -11.91
N LYS A 62 -7.08 -13.00 -10.65
CA LYS A 62 -8.04 -13.88 -9.96
C LYS A 62 -8.75 -13.17 -8.82
N LEU A 63 -9.98 -13.60 -8.53
CA LEU A 63 -10.69 -13.25 -7.31
C LEU A 63 -10.49 -14.33 -6.26
N TYR A 64 -10.23 -13.92 -5.02
CA TYR A 64 -10.06 -14.80 -3.88
C TYR A 64 -11.05 -14.40 -2.78
N TYR A 65 -11.99 -15.28 -2.46
CA TYR A 65 -12.95 -15.02 -1.38
C TYR A 65 -12.45 -15.64 -0.09
N ALA A 66 -12.15 -14.80 0.90
CA ALA A 66 -11.78 -15.25 2.22
C ALA A 66 -12.66 -14.62 3.28
N ARG A 67 -12.79 -15.29 4.42
CA ARG A 67 -13.39 -14.72 5.63
C ARG A 67 -12.26 -14.45 6.60
N TRP A 68 -12.04 -13.19 6.94
CA TRP A 68 -11.09 -12.82 7.98
C TRP A 68 -11.81 -12.00 9.06
N PRO A 69 -11.72 -12.40 10.35
CA PRO A 69 -12.51 -11.78 11.41
C PRO A 69 -11.93 -10.44 11.91
N TRP A 70 -10.75 -10.03 11.45
CA TRP A 70 -9.97 -8.94 12.08
C TRP A 70 -9.95 -7.62 11.29
N THR A 71 -10.68 -7.47 10.19
CA THR A 71 -10.64 -6.22 9.41
C THR A 71 -12.00 -5.79 8.88
N TYR A 72 -12.20 -4.48 8.80
CA TYR A 72 -13.35 -3.84 8.17
C TYR A 72 -13.20 -3.65 6.64
N PHE A 73 -12.09 -4.07 6.04
CA PHE A 73 -11.91 -3.98 4.59
C PHE A 73 -12.82 -4.98 3.88
N SER A 74 -13.59 -4.50 2.90
CA SER A 74 -14.39 -5.31 1.98
C SER A 74 -13.52 -6.07 0.99
N SER A 75 -12.42 -5.45 0.53
CA SER A 75 -11.49 -6.03 -0.42
C SER A 75 -10.10 -5.40 -0.36
N PHE A 76 -9.15 -6.02 -1.06
CA PHE A 76 -7.88 -5.41 -1.44
C PHE A 76 -7.28 -6.12 -2.66
N THR A 77 -6.48 -5.41 -3.44
CA THR A 77 -5.81 -5.93 -4.63
C THR A 77 -4.30 -6.00 -4.46
N LEU A 78 -3.74 -7.18 -4.72
CA LEU A 78 -2.29 -7.40 -4.79
C LEU A 78 -1.87 -7.81 -6.20
N HIS A 79 -0.62 -8.25 -6.37
CA HIS A 79 -0.09 -8.50 -7.70
C HIS A 79 -0.81 -9.65 -8.40
N THR A 80 -1.22 -10.70 -7.67
CA THR A 80 -1.80 -11.91 -8.28
C THR A 80 -3.33 -11.94 -8.34
N GLY A 81 -4.01 -10.95 -7.75
CA GLY A 81 -5.46 -10.93 -7.73
C GLY A 81 -6.06 -9.91 -6.79
N THR A 82 -7.37 -10.03 -6.61
CA THR A 82 -8.16 -9.26 -5.65
C THR A 82 -8.71 -10.22 -4.60
N TRP A 83 -8.54 -9.88 -3.33
CA TRP A 83 -9.09 -10.62 -2.20
C TRP A 83 -10.32 -9.90 -1.69
N ILE A 84 -11.40 -10.65 -1.51
CA ILE A 84 -12.69 -10.16 -1.07
C ILE A 84 -12.96 -10.76 0.30
N ASN A 85 -13.24 -9.90 1.28
CA ASN A 85 -13.75 -10.31 2.57
C ASN A 85 -15.22 -10.70 2.41
N LYS A 86 -15.49 -11.99 2.29
CA LYS A 86 -16.86 -12.47 2.02
C LYS A 86 -17.88 -11.98 3.07
N SER A 87 -17.47 -11.87 4.33
CA SER A 87 -18.40 -11.42 5.39
C SER A 87 -18.84 -9.98 5.20
N VAL A 88 -17.93 -9.08 4.84
CA VAL A 88 -18.26 -7.66 4.59
C VAL A 88 -18.92 -7.52 3.22
N TRP A 89 -18.44 -8.26 2.22
CA TRP A 89 -18.97 -8.23 0.87
C TRP A 89 -20.45 -8.62 0.79
N ASP A 90 -20.85 -9.67 1.51
CA ASP A 90 -22.23 -10.15 1.54
C ASP A 90 -23.20 -9.12 2.21
N GLU A 91 -22.68 -8.11 2.91
CA GLU A 91 -23.45 -7.01 3.52
C GLU A 91 -23.60 -5.78 2.61
N LEU A 92 -22.79 -5.67 1.55
CA LEU A 92 -22.84 -4.56 0.59
C LEU A 92 -24.01 -4.72 -0.38
N ASP A 93 -24.62 -3.61 -0.78
CA ASP A 93 -25.59 -3.64 -1.87
C ASP A 93 -24.91 -3.89 -3.23
N ILE A 94 -25.70 -4.28 -4.24
CA ILE A 94 -25.14 -4.71 -5.53
C ILE A 94 -24.34 -3.59 -6.23
N ASN A 95 -24.74 -2.32 -6.09
CA ASN A 95 -24.03 -1.20 -6.69
C ASN A 95 -22.71 -0.93 -5.96
N GLU A 96 -22.70 -1.00 -4.63
CA GLU A 96 -21.48 -0.92 -3.82
C GLU A 96 -20.50 -2.04 -4.17
N GLN A 97 -20.99 -3.26 -4.38
CA GLN A 97 -20.17 -4.40 -4.82
C GLN A 97 -19.58 -4.16 -6.21
N ILE A 98 -20.38 -3.67 -7.17
CA ILE A 98 -19.89 -3.37 -8.52
C ILE A 98 -18.83 -2.25 -8.46
N TYR A 99 -19.12 -1.15 -7.76
CA TYR A 99 -18.18 -0.04 -7.60
C TYR A 99 -16.86 -0.51 -6.99
N THR A 100 -16.93 -1.30 -5.91
CA THR A 100 -15.77 -1.87 -5.23
C THR A 100 -14.96 -2.73 -6.21
N MET A 101 -15.60 -3.56 -7.03
CA MET A 101 -14.90 -4.38 -8.03
C MET A 101 -14.17 -3.53 -9.08
N TYR A 102 -14.82 -2.46 -9.58
CA TYR A 102 -14.19 -1.52 -10.51
C TYR A 102 -12.97 -0.83 -9.87
N HIS A 103 -13.08 -0.40 -8.62
CA HIS A 103 -12.00 0.21 -7.86
C HIS A 103 -10.81 -0.75 -7.70
N GLU A 104 -11.06 -1.97 -7.23
CA GLU A 104 -10.03 -2.98 -7.02
C GLU A 104 -9.31 -3.39 -8.32
N ILE A 105 -10.06 -3.56 -9.41
CA ILE A 105 -9.49 -3.87 -10.71
C ILE A 105 -8.73 -2.65 -11.28
N ALA A 106 -9.17 -1.42 -10.99
CA ALA A 106 -8.42 -0.22 -11.35
C ALA A 106 -7.04 -0.17 -10.67
N HIS A 107 -6.90 -0.63 -9.42
CA HIS A 107 -5.57 -0.80 -8.79
C HIS A 107 -4.65 -1.70 -9.61
N LYS A 108 -5.19 -2.77 -10.20
CA LYS A 108 -4.45 -3.67 -11.07
C LYS A 108 -4.08 -3.00 -12.40
N ALA A 109 -5.03 -2.33 -13.07
CA ALA A 109 -4.81 -1.59 -14.32
C ALA A 109 -3.69 -0.55 -14.17
N LEU A 110 -3.71 0.18 -13.05
CA LEU A 110 -2.75 1.25 -12.75
C LEU A 110 -1.43 0.73 -12.15
N ALA A 111 -1.27 -0.59 -12.03
CA ALA A 111 -0.11 -1.25 -11.44
C ALA A 111 0.23 -0.75 -10.02
N HIS A 112 -0.78 -0.37 -9.22
CA HIS A 112 -0.60 0.17 -7.87
C HIS A 112 0.18 -0.76 -6.94
N PRO A 113 -0.10 -2.08 -6.87
CA PRO A 113 0.69 -2.98 -6.01
C PRO A 113 2.18 -2.93 -6.34
N LEU A 114 2.54 -2.99 -7.63
CA LEU A 114 3.94 -2.95 -8.07
C LEU A 114 4.58 -1.58 -7.79
N LYS A 115 3.88 -0.48 -8.06
CA LYS A 115 4.34 0.88 -7.77
C LYS A 115 4.60 1.06 -6.27
N GLN A 116 3.69 0.60 -5.41
CA GLN A 116 3.83 0.68 -3.96
C GLN A 116 5.02 -0.15 -3.45
N TYR A 117 5.19 -1.39 -3.91
CA TYR A 117 6.36 -2.20 -3.56
C TYR A 117 7.67 -1.56 -4.00
N THR A 118 7.73 -1.07 -5.25
CA THR A 118 8.90 -0.38 -5.79
C THR A 118 9.24 0.85 -4.96
N ARG A 119 8.22 1.61 -4.54
CA ARG A 119 8.38 2.81 -3.70
C ARG A 119 8.92 2.45 -2.32
N ILE A 120 8.35 1.45 -1.65
CA ILE A 120 8.81 0.97 -0.34
C ILE A 120 10.26 0.52 -0.44
N LEU A 121 10.58 -0.32 -1.42
CA LEU A 121 11.93 -0.85 -1.60
C LEU A 121 12.94 0.27 -1.90
N SER A 122 12.62 1.16 -2.83
CA SER A 122 13.48 2.29 -3.18
C SER A 122 13.73 3.21 -1.97
N THR A 123 12.72 3.39 -1.13
CA THR A 123 12.81 4.19 0.10
C THR A 123 13.74 3.50 1.12
N LEU A 124 13.55 2.20 1.37
CA LEU A 124 14.43 1.40 2.23
C LEU A 124 15.89 1.45 1.76
N LEU A 125 16.11 1.31 0.45
CA LEU A 125 17.44 1.36 -0.16
C LEU A 125 18.10 2.73 -0.01
N LEU A 126 17.37 3.80 -0.33
CA LEU A 126 17.88 5.16 -0.24
C LEU A 126 18.27 5.52 1.20
N PHE A 127 17.37 5.28 2.16
CA PHE A 127 17.67 5.57 3.56
C PHE A 127 18.75 4.64 4.12
N GLY A 128 18.73 3.35 3.76
CA GLY A 128 19.80 2.41 4.10
C GLY A 128 21.17 2.89 3.61
N PHE A 129 21.25 3.41 2.38
CA PHE A 129 22.48 3.98 1.82
C PHE A 129 22.90 5.27 2.52
N ILE A 130 21.97 6.20 2.79
CA ILE A 130 22.25 7.43 3.54
C ILE A 130 22.82 7.09 4.93
N PHE A 131 22.18 6.18 5.66
CA PHE A 131 22.67 5.77 6.97
C PHE A 131 24.03 5.07 6.89
N TYR A 132 24.24 4.21 5.89
CA TYR A 132 25.54 3.56 5.69
C TYR A 132 26.65 4.58 5.42
N THR A 133 26.42 5.54 4.51
CA THR A 133 27.39 6.57 4.16
C THR A 133 27.66 7.53 5.31
N MET A 134 26.63 7.94 6.07
CA MET A 134 26.81 8.71 7.31
C MET A 134 27.67 7.98 8.34
N ASN A 135 27.41 6.68 8.56
CA ASN A 135 28.21 5.85 9.47
C ASN A 135 29.64 5.60 8.97
N ALA A 136 29.83 5.48 7.65
CA ALA A 136 31.13 5.24 7.05
C ALA A 136 32.02 6.50 7.01
N TRP A 137 31.44 7.67 6.73
CA TRP A 137 32.19 8.92 6.58
C TRP A 137 32.34 9.70 7.87
N ASN A 138 31.46 9.51 8.84
CA ASN A 138 31.42 10.35 10.03
C ASN A 138 30.91 9.58 11.25
N LYS A 139 31.72 8.64 11.78
CA LYS A 139 31.44 8.04 13.10
C LYS A 139 31.35 9.11 14.21
N LYS A 140 32.11 10.20 14.08
CA LYS A 140 32.30 11.19 15.15
C LYS A 140 31.06 12.07 15.44
N PRO A 141 30.32 12.64 14.46
CA PRO A 141 29.24 13.59 14.76
C PRO A 141 28.00 12.94 15.39
N LEU A 142 27.55 11.79 14.88
CA LEU A 142 26.38 11.09 15.41
C LEU A 142 26.69 10.50 16.80
N ASP A 143 27.86 9.88 16.97
CA ASP A 143 28.32 9.39 18.28
C ASP A 143 28.43 10.55 19.29
N ASN A 144 28.91 11.72 18.87
CA ASN A 144 29.01 12.90 19.75
C ASN A 144 27.64 13.46 20.14
N LEU A 145 26.66 13.48 19.22
CA LEU A 145 25.29 13.92 19.50
C LEU A 145 24.60 12.94 20.47
N ILE A 146 24.68 11.64 20.20
CA ILE A 146 24.11 10.59 21.06
C ILE A 146 24.76 10.62 22.45
N ARG A 147 26.10 10.78 22.53
CA ARG A 147 26.82 10.96 23.81
C ARG A 147 26.34 12.18 24.57
N LYS A 148 26.15 13.33 23.91
CA LYS A 148 25.60 14.55 24.56
C LYS A 148 24.20 14.31 25.14
N ILE A 149 23.31 13.65 24.39
CA ILE A 149 21.96 13.34 24.84
C ILE A 149 21.98 12.40 26.07
N ILE A 150 22.79 11.33 26.01
CA ILE A 150 22.95 10.39 27.12
C ILE A 150 23.50 11.07 28.38
N VAL A 151 24.55 11.89 28.25
CA VAL A 151 25.16 12.59 29.40
C VAL A 151 24.18 13.55 30.03
N ASN A 152 23.46 14.32 29.22
CA ASN A 152 22.50 15.28 29.74
C ASN A 152 21.32 14.60 30.46
N LYS A 153 20.93 13.39 30.05
CA LYS A 153 19.76 12.70 30.61
C LYS A 153 20.08 11.72 31.74
N TRP A 154 21.25 11.07 31.70
CA TRP A 154 21.62 9.97 32.60
C TRP A 154 23.01 10.11 33.23
N GLY A 155 23.68 11.24 33.00
CA GLY A 155 25.00 11.54 33.55
C GLY A 155 26.16 10.86 32.80
N PRO A 156 27.41 11.28 33.08
CA PRO A 156 28.61 10.82 32.37
C PRO A 156 28.94 9.33 32.60
N GLN A 157 28.41 8.71 33.66
CA GLN A 157 28.59 7.29 33.95
C GLN A 157 27.91 6.40 32.88
N ALA A 158 26.82 6.86 32.27
CA ALA A 158 26.05 6.10 31.29
C ALA A 158 26.80 5.89 29.95
N ILE A 159 27.77 6.75 29.60
CA ILE A 159 28.60 6.61 28.39
C ILE A 159 29.62 5.47 28.50
N LYS A 160 30.01 5.06 29.72
CA LYS A 160 31.04 4.03 29.91
C LYS A 160 30.63 2.65 29.42
N THR A 161 29.36 2.47 29.07
CA THR A 161 28.82 1.20 28.60
C THR A 161 28.75 1.23 27.07
N PRO A 162 29.74 0.69 26.33
CA PRO A 162 29.71 0.62 24.85
C PRO A 162 28.45 -0.05 24.30
N VAL A 163 27.81 -0.88 25.13
CA VAL A 163 26.53 -1.54 24.87
C VAL A 163 25.40 -0.53 24.61
N ILE A 164 25.32 0.60 25.33
CA ILE A 164 24.22 1.57 25.18
C ILE A 164 24.29 2.29 23.83
N LEU A 165 25.49 2.69 23.39
CA LEU A 165 25.67 3.29 22.06
C LEU A 165 25.39 2.29 20.93
N GLN A 166 25.76 1.01 21.10
CA GLN A 166 25.43 -0.04 20.14
C GLN A 166 23.92 -0.30 20.08
N ILE A 167 23.22 -0.34 21.22
CA ILE A 167 21.76 -0.51 21.28
C ILE A 167 21.06 0.65 20.55
N ILE A 168 21.48 1.90 20.77
CA ILE A 168 20.88 3.05 20.07
C ILE A 168 21.12 2.93 18.57
N ASN A 169 22.36 2.67 18.12
CA ASN A 169 22.62 2.56 16.68
C ASN A 169 21.96 1.34 16.02
N CYS A 170 21.79 0.23 16.74
CA CYS A 170 21.14 -0.98 16.23
C CYS A 170 19.61 -0.93 16.28
N ILE A 171 19.00 -0.04 17.08
CA ILE A 171 17.54 0.03 17.25
C ILE A 171 16.97 1.33 16.67
N PHE A 172 17.54 2.50 16.99
CA PHE A 172 16.98 3.78 16.52
C PHE A 172 17.07 3.93 15.01
N VAL A 173 18.19 3.53 14.40
CA VAL A 173 18.37 3.67 12.94
C VAL A 173 17.35 2.82 12.17
N PRO A 174 17.16 1.52 12.44
CA PRO A 174 16.10 0.74 11.80
C PRO A 174 14.71 1.31 12.05
N ILE A 175 14.39 1.75 13.27
CA ILE A 175 13.08 2.34 13.59
C ILE A 175 12.85 3.62 12.77
N THR A 176 13.84 4.51 12.66
CA THR A 176 13.71 5.72 11.85
C THR A 176 13.53 5.41 10.38
N ILE A 177 14.29 4.45 9.83
CA ILE A 177 14.14 4.00 8.44
C ILE A 177 12.72 3.44 8.22
N LEU A 178 12.23 2.60 9.13
CA LEU A 178 10.89 2.03 9.08
C LEU A 178 9.81 3.11 9.17
N ALA A 179 9.95 4.08 10.08
CA ALA A 179 8.99 5.17 10.24
C ALA A 179 8.91 6.07 8.99
N ILE A 180 10.06 6.45 8.41
CA ILE A 180 10.08 7.26 7.19
C ILE A 180 9.51 6.46 6.00
N THR A 181 9.86 5.18 5.90
CA THR A 181 9.33 4.29 4.86
C THR A 181 7.82 4.15 5.00
N PHE A 182 7.31 4.01 6.22
CA PHE A 182 5.88 3.93 6.51
C PHE A 182 5.16 5.22 6.09
N ILE A 183 5.64 6.39 6.49
CA ILE A 183 5.03 7.68 6.09
C ILE A 183 5.02 7.83 4.57
N ALA A 184 6.15 7.57 3.90
CA ALA A 184 6.27 7.67 2.45
C ALA A 184 5.33 6.68 1.73
N ALA A 185 5.19 5.46 2.27
CA ALA A 185 4.28 4.46 1.74
C ALA A 185 2.82 4.86 1.94
N SER A 186 2.45 5.38 3.10
CA SER A 186 1.08 5.83 3.41
C SER A 186 0.65 7.00 2.52
N SER A 187 1.47 8.04 2.36
CA SER A 187 1.12 9.16 1.47
C SER A 187 0.98 8.74 0.01
N PHE A 188 1.82 7.78 -0.44
CA PHE A 188 1.70 7.24 -1.79
C PHE A 188 0.47 6.34 -1.93
N ALA A 189 0.10 5.57 -0.90
CA ALA A 189 -1.13 4.80 -0.87
C ALA A 189 -2.35 5.70 -1.07
N LYS A 190 -2.45 6.81 -0.32
CA LYS A 190 -3.54 7.78 -0.47
C LYS A 190 -3.70 8.33 -1.89
N TYR A 191 -2.59 8.54 -2.60
CA TYR A 191 -2.62 8.92 -4.02
C TYR A 191 -3.14 7.77 -4.91
N CYS A 192 -2.67 6.54 -4.67
CA CYS A 192 -3.15 5.37 -5.40
C CYS A 192 -4.66 5.12 -5.20
N GLU A 193 -5.18 5.28 -3.98
CA GLU A 193 -6.62 5.15 -3.70
C GLU A 193 -7.44 6.14 -4.53
N GLN A 194 -7.05 7.42 -4.52
CA GLN A 194 -7.72 8.45 -5.32
C GLN A 194 -7.64 8.15 -6.82
N GLU A 195 -6.47 7.76 -7.34
CA GLU A 195 -6.29 7.43 -8.76
C GLU A 195 -7.17 6.21 -9.17
N ALA A 196 -7.32 5.22 -8.28
CA ALA A 196 -8.19 4.07 -8.49
C ALA A 196 -9.68 4.46 -8.49
N ASP A 197 -10.13 5.28 -7.54
CA ASP A 197 -11.50 5.79 -7.51
C ASP A 197 -11.85 6.59 -8.77
N GLU A 198 -10.97 7.51 -9.19
CA GLU A 198 -11.18 8.30 -10.39
C GLU A 198 -11.26 7.40 -11.63
N LYS A 199 -10.39 6.41 -11.73
CA LYS A 199 -10.36 5.46 -12.85
C LYS A 199 -11.59 4.54 -12.88
N ALA A 200 -12.07 4.09 -11.72
CA ALA A 200 -13.30 3.32 -11.56
C ALA A 200 -14.54 4.12 -11.93
N ALA A 201 -14.66 5.35 -11.42
CA ALA A 201 -15.79 6.23 -11.71
C ALA A 201 -15.85 6.58 -13.20
N ILE A 202 -14.71 6.94 -13.82
CA ILE A 202 -14.64 7.19 -15.27
C ILE A 202 -15.11 5.96 -16.06
N ALA A 203 -14.65 4.77 -15.68
CA ALA A 203 -15.01 3.54 -16.35
C ALA A 203 -16.53 3.26 -16.31
N LEU A 204 -17.13 3.42 -15.14
CA LEU A 204 -18.58 3.28 -14.96
C LEU A 204 -19.36 4.33 -15.76
N CYS A 205 -18.94 5.59 -15.70
CA CYS A 205 -19.56 6.68 -16.48
C CYS A 205 -19.49 6.43 -17.99
N GLU A 206 -18.36 5.93 -18.51
CA GLU A 206 -18.18 5.60 -19.93
C GLU A 206 -19.04 4.42 -20.42
N GLN A 207 -19.54 3.61 -19.49
CA GLN A 207 -20.48 2.52 -19.76
C GLN A 207 -21.94 2.91 -19.45
N ASP A 208 -22.23 4.21 -19.35
CA ASP A 208 -23.55 4.75 -19.01
C ASP A 208 -24.07 4.27 -17.64
N ARG A 209 -23.17 3.93 -16.70
CA ARG A 209 -23.47 3.50 -15.32
C ARG A 209 -23.27 4.60 -14.28
N ASN A 210 -23.71 5.81 -14.61
CA ASN A 210 -23.66 6.97 -13.69
C ASN A 210 -24.43 6.69 -12.38
N ASP A 211 -25.47 5.87 -12.44
CA ASP A 211 -26.29 5.44 -11.29
C ASP A 211 -25.45 4.78 -10.19
N ILE A 212 -24.45 3.98 -10.55
CA ILE A 212 -23.55 3.34 -9.58
C ILE A 212 -22.64 4.39 -8.91
N VAL A 213 -22.10 5.32 -9.68
CA VAL A 213 -21.20 6.36 -9.15
C VAL A 213 -21.98 7.32 -8.23
N GLU A 214 -23.21 7.68 -8.60
CA GLU A 214 -24.09 8.47 -7.75
C GLU A 214 -24.48 7.73 -6.47
N ASN A 215 -24.74 6.43 -6.53
CA ASN A 215 -24.98 5.61 -5.35
C ASN A 215 -23.77 5.62 -4.39
N GLN A 216 -22.54 5.48 -4.91
CA GLN A 216 -21.33 5.61 -4.11
C GLN A 216 -21.18 7.00 -3.47
N ILE A 217 -21.51 8.07 -4.21
CA ILE A 217 -21.49 9.44 -3.67
C ILE A 217 -22.48 9.56 -2.50
N ASN A 218 -23.71 9.05 -2.66
CA ASN A 218 -24.74 9.10 -1.61
C ASN A 218 -24.30 8.32 -0.36
N TYR A 219 -23.70 7.14 -0.53
CA TYR A 219 -23.13 6.35 0.56
C TYR A 219 -22.06 7.15 1.34
N LEU A 220 -21.11 7.76 0.64
CA LEU A 220 -20.07 8.59 1.25
C LEU A 220 -20.65 9.83 1.95
N GLU A 221 -21.68 10.46 1.40
CA GLU A 221 -22.38 11.57 2.04
C GLU A 221 -23.09 11.15 3.33
N THR A 222 -23.70 9.96 3.36
CA THR A 222 -24.29 9.41 4.59
C THR A 222 -23.22 9.21 5.66
N ILE A 223 -22.06 8.62 5.31
CA ILE A 223 -20.96 8.47 6.27
C ILE A 223 -20.46 9.84 6.75
N GLU A 224 -20.28 10.81 5.85
CA GLU A 224 -19.82 12.16 6.22
C GLU A 224 -20.81 12.85 7.17
N GLN A 225 -22.11 12.65 6.97
CA GLN A 225 -23.15 13.19 7.86
C GLN A 225 -23.16 12.53 9.24
N GLU A 226 -23.01 11.20 9.29
CA GLU A 226 -23.09 10.44 10.53
C GLU A 226 -21.80 10.51 11.37
N GLN A 227 -20.65 10.54 10.71
CA GLN A 227 -19.34 10.37 11.36
C GLN A 227 -18.39 11.56 11.13
N GLY A 228 -18.80 12.55 10.35
CA GLY A 228 -17.98 13.68 9.95
C GLY A 228 -17.00 13.35 8.83
N ASN A 229 -16.15 14.33 8.49
CA ASN A 229 -15.13 14.14 7.45
C ASN A 229 -13.97 13.28 7.97
N ILE A 230 -14.08 11.96 7.78
CA ILE A 230 -13.03 10.99 8.13
C ILE A 230 -11.92 11.04 7.09
N SER A 231 -10.67 11.09 7.54
CA SER A 231 -9.47 10.90 6.73
C SER A 231 -8.49 10.01 7.48
N SER A 232 -7.73 9.19 6.75
CA SER A 232 -6.60 8.46 7.31
C SER A 232 -5.30 8.80 6.57
N ILE A 233 -4.19 8.24 7.04
CA ILE A 233 -2.91 8.33 6.33
C ILE A 233 -2.88 7.48 5.06
N PHE A 234 -3.79 6.51 4.91
CA PHE A 234 -3.86 5.59 3.77
C PHE A 234 -4.97 5.95 2.78
N PHE A 235 -6.02 6.64 3.21
CA PHE A 235 -7.21 6.91 2.41
C PHE A 235 -7.46 8.42 2.23
N PRO A 236 -7.97 8.86 1.06
CA PRO A 236 -8.44 10.23 0.88
C PRO A 236 -9.58 10.53 1.85
N SER A 237 -9.70 11.80 2.23
CA SER A 237 -10.78 12.22 3.12
C SER A 237 -12.12 12.07 2.42
N ILE A 238 -13.16 11.61 3.10
CA ILE A 238 -14.51 11.38 2.52
C ILE A 238 -14.96 12.60 1.71
N HIS A 239 -14.81 13.80 2.28
CA HIS A 239 -15.16 15.04 1.59
C HIS A 239 -14.47 15.19 0.22
N SER A 240 -13.18 14.88 0.15
CA SER A 240 -12.39 14.97 -1.08
C SER A 240 -12.90 13.97 -2.11
N GLN A 241 -13.26 12.76 -1.66
CA GLN A 241 -13.81 11.72 -2.52
C GLN A 241 -15.10 12.17 -3.17
N ILE A 242 -16.05 12.66 -2.38
CA ILE A 242 -17.32 13.19 -2.86
C ILE A 242 -17.09 14.29 -3.92
N GLN A 243 -16.16 15.22 -3.67
CA GLN A 243 -15.91 16.33 -4.60
C GLN A 243 -15.38 15.87 -5.97
N TYR A 244 -14.40 14.96 -6.02
CA TYR A 244 -13.90 14.51 -7.32
C TYR A 244 -14.88 13.57 -8.03
N LEU A 245 -15.61 12.72 -7.31
CA LEU A 245 -16.62 11.84 -7.91
C LEU A 245 -17.76 12.66 -8.55
N LYS A 246 -18.29 13.66 -7.84
CA LYS A 246 -19.30 14.58 -8.40
C LYS A 246 -18.81 15.30 -9.65
N LYS A 247 -17.53 15.69 -9.68
CA LYS A 247 -16.92 16.33 -10.85
C LYS A 247 -16.85 15.37 -12.04
N ILE A 248 -16.56 14.09 -11.80
CA ILE A 248 -16.56 13.05 -12.85
C ILE A 248 -17.97 12.84 -13.38
N VAL A 249 -18.96 12.58 -12.53
CA VAL A 249 -20.36 12.39 -12.96
C VAL A 249 -20.85 13.57 -13.82
N LYS A 250 -20.61 14.81 -13.35
CA LYS A 250 -20.98 16.02 -14.09
C LYS A 250 -20.33 16.12 -15.48
N ARG A 251 -19.14 15.54 -15.68
CA ARG A 251 -18.44 15.57 -16.97
C ARG A 251 -19.06 14.60 -17.99
N TYR A 252 -19.70 13.54 -17.52
CA TYR A 252 -20.27 12.46 -18.33
C TYR A 252 -21.81 12.48 -18.34
N SER A 253 -22.43 13.56 -17.84
CA SER A 253 -23.88 13.84 -17.91
C SER A 253 -24.16 14.88 -19.00
#